data_AF-A0A7V4HFI9-F1
#
_entry.id   AF-A0A7V4HFI9-F1
#
_cell.length_a   1.000
_cell.length_b   1.000
_cell.length_c   1.000
_cell.angle_alpha   90.00
_cell.angle_beta   90.00
_cell.angle_gamma   90.00
#
_symmetry.space_group_name_H-M   'P 1'
#
loop_
_entity.id
_entity.type
_entity.pdbx_description
1 polymer ?
#
loop_
_entity_poly.entity_id
_entity_poly.type
_entity_poly.pdbx_seq_one_letter_code
_entity_poly.pdbx_strand_id
1 'polypeptide(L)'
;MRKAVNILVIVTFLLSIVAIVLGHMLYVKRELLKGRTQKLEKAVMDVAKFVEKEPAAAPQDMSAEEFPAKDISPCKPEVLEKPETSNYWTKYKRHLETLDVPVLDLETDEYRLMLMNLYQRDPLDNSIKRDPATGFPIMKGEGTMSYVLDDILIAKAREQYDRLNETRLQLKDVRGELAATIKDFNSLKQEHRARLKEIVELKNEIARLNDQIRQLNQKIEEIEAEKQRLQDENNQIKADMAKLQETVEERDTEIAQLKKKIQEMERLTARSDDRSRMEGLWIPPPGVKGKVILVDTRWNFVIVELSDEFVQETLASGRQDLVGAELLVRRAGEHGEFVTKIMLVSFQPGTKLAAADNLVSWQQRPIQEGDILFR
;
A
#
# COMPACT_ATOMS: atom_id res chain seq x y z
N MET A 1 57.23 121.87 -29.25
CA MET A 1 57.98 121.03 -28.28
C MET A 1 57.30 120.95 -26.92
N ARG A 2 57.59 121.81 -25.92
CA ARG A 2 57.16 121.63 -24.51
C ARG A 2 55.68 121.28 -24.29
N LYS A 3 54.74 121.99 -24.93
CA LYS A 3 53.29 121.69 -24.82
C LYS A 3 52.92 120.29 -25.34
N ALA A 4 53.52 119.84 -26.44
CA ALA A 4 53.26 118.51 -27.00
C ALA A 4 53.82 117.39 -26.11
N VAL A 5 54.99 117.61 -25.49
CA VAL A 5 55.56 116.67 -24.51
C VAL A 5 54.65 116.56 -23.28
N ASN A 6 54.14 117.68 -22.76
CA ASN A 6 53.21 117.64 -21.62
C ASN A 6 51.91 116.89 -21.95
N ILE A 7 51.34 117.10 -23.15
CA ILE A 7 50.16 116.35 -23.61
C ILE A 7 50.48 114.84 -23.70
N LEU A 8 51.63 114.48 -24.27
CA LEU A 8 52.05 113.08 -24.38
C LEU A 8 52.23 112.43 -22.99
N VAL A 9 52.81 113.14 -22.02
CA VAL A 9 52.94 112.65 -20.62
C VAL A 9 51.57 112.45 -19.96
N ILE A 10 50.61 113.35 -20.17
CA ILE A 10 49.25 113.18 -19.64
C ILE A 10 48.56 111.97 -20.29
N VAL A 11 48.73 111.78 -21.60
CA VAL A 11 48.18 110.62 -22.33
C VAL A 11 48.82 109.31 -21.86
N THR A 12 50.14 109.24 -21.65
CA THR A 12 50.78 108.02 -21.13
C THR A 12 50.38 107.73 -19.68
N PHE A 13 50.17 108.76 -18.85
CA PHE A 13 49.65 108.58 -17.49
C PHE A 13 48.20 108.06 -17.48
N LEU A 14 47.32 108.60 -18.33
CA LEU A 14 45.95 108.09 -18.50
C LEU A 14 45.95 106.66 -19.02
N LEU A 15 46.80 106.33 -20.00
CA LEU A 15 46.96 104.95 -20.49
C LEU A 15 47.48 104.01 -19.40
N SER A 16 48.36 104.47 -18.50
CA SER A 16 48.83 103.69 -17.35
C SER A 16 47.69 103.42 -16.35
N ILE A 17 46.86 104.41 -16.04
CA ILE A 17 45.66 104.22 -15.19
C ILE A 17 44.69 103.23 -15.84
N VAL A 18 44.40 103.37 -17.14
CA VAL A 18 43.55 102.44 -17.89
C VAL A 18 44.13 101.02 -17.88
N ALA A 19 45.45 100.87 -18.06
CA ALA A 19 46.13 99.58 -17.98
C ALA A 19 46.02 98.94 -16.59
N ILE A 20 46.11 99.72 -15.50
CA ILE A 20 45.91 99.24 -14.12
C ILE A 20 44.47 98.79 -13.90
N VAL A 21 43.47 99.57 -14.34
CA VAL A 21 42.04 99.21 -14.23
C VAL A 21 41.73 97.94 -15.03
N LEU A 22 42.23 97.83 -16.27
CA LEU A 22 42.10 96.62 -17.07
C LEU A 22 42.81 95.42 -16.42
N GLY A 23 44.00 95.62 -15.85
CA GLY A 23 44.73 94.61 -15.09
C GLY A 23 43.93 94.08 -13.90
N HIS A 24 43.29 94.98 -13.13
CA HIS A 24 42.41 94.60 -12.03
C HIS A 24 41.16 93.84 -12.51
N MET A 25 40.50 94.28 -13.59
CA MET A 25 39.36 93.56 -14.18
C MET A 25 39.75 92.17 -14.70
N LEU A 26 40.93 92.03 -15.30
CA LEU A 26 41.48 90.74 -15.73
C LEU A 26 41.80 89.84 -14.53
N TYR A 27 42.34 90.39 -13.45
CA TYR A 27 42.62 89.65 -12.22
C TYR A 27 41.33 89.09 -11.58
N VAL A 28 40.29 89.90 -11.43
CA VAL A 28 38.99 89.45 -10.89
C VAL A 28 38.36 88.35 -11.77
N LYS A 29 38.41 88.50 -13.10
CA LYS A 29 37.94 87.46 -14.03
C LYS A 29 38.77 86.17 -13.92
N ARG A 30 40.09 86.27 -13.76
CA ARG A 30 40.99 85.13 -13.60
C ARG A 30 40.69 84.32 -12.33
N GLU A 31 40.52 84.99 -11.19
CA GLU A 31 40.19 84.30 -9.93
C GLU A 31 38.78 83.67 -9.97
N LEU A 32 37.80 84.33 -10.58
CA LEU A 32 36.45 83.74 -10.78
C LEU A 32 36.50 82.49 -11.67
N LEU A 33 37.24 82.53 -12.78
CA LEU A 33 37.43 81.37 -13.66
C LEU A 33 38.12 80.21 -12.93
N LYS A 34 39.21 80.50 -12.23
CA LYS A 34 39.96 79.52 -11.43
C LYS A 34 39.07 78.85 -10.37
N GLY A 35 38.28 79.63 -9.63
CA GLY A 35 37.35 79.11 -8.63
C GLY A 35 36.23 78.23 -9.22
N ARG A 36 35.74 78.56 -10.43
CA ARG A 36 34.78 77.71 -11.15
C ARG A 36 35.41 76.39 -11.59
N THR A 37 36.61 76.43 -12.18
CA THR A 37 37.31 75.22 -12.62
C THR A 37 37.57 74.27 -11.46
N GLN A 38 38.05 74.78 -10.31
CA GLN A 38 38.31 73.96 -9.12
C GLN A 38 37.03 73.33 -8.52
N LYS A 39 35.90 74.06 -8.54
CA LYS A 39 34.60 73.50 -8.11
C LYS A 39 34.08 72.42 -9.07
N LEU A 40 34.23 72.64 -10.38
CA LEU A 40 33.83 71.67 -11.40
C LEU A 40 34.65 70.39 -11.27
N GLU A 41 35.98 70.52 -11.21
CA GLU A 41 36.93 69.42 -11.02
C GLU A 41 36.56 68.59 -9.78
N LYS A 42 36.32 69.26 -8.64
CA LYS A 42 35.93 68.58 -7.41
C LYS A 42 34.59 67.83 -7.56
N ALA A 43 33.55 68.48 -8.09
CA ALA A 43 32.26 67.83 -8.20
C ALA A 43 32.24 66.71 -9.24
N VAL A 44 33.01 66.80 -10.33
CA VAL A 44 33.22 65.68 -11.25
C VAL A 44 33.90 64.51 -10.52
N MET A 45 34.89 64.75 -9.66
CA MET A 45 35.49 63.69 -8.83
C MET A 45 34.54 63.11 -7.77
N ASP A 46 33.60 63.91 -7.25
CA ASP A 46 32.60 63.45 -6.28
C ASP A 46 31.42 62.72 -6.97
N VAL A 47 31.07 63.08 -8.20
CA VAL A 47 30.07 62.39 -9.05
C VAL A 47 30.65 61.16 -9.74
N ALA A 48 31.97 61.11 -9.94
CA ALA A 48 32.77 59.91 -10.24
C ALA A 48 32.77 58.87 -9.09
N LYS A 49 31.86 59.02 -8.13
CA LYS A 49 31.46 58.06 -7.12
C LYS A 49 29.97 57.65 -7.23
N PHE A 50 29.21 57.96 -8.32
CA PHE A 50 27.78 57.56 -8.51
C PHE A 50 27.20 56.96 -9.89
N VAL A 51 27.87 56.81 -11.09
CA VAL A 51 27.44 55.95 -12.28
C VAL A 51 28.42 54.89 -12.96
N GLU A 52 28.25 53.57 -12.79
CA GLU A 52 29.10 52.36 -13.13
C GLU A 52 30.36 52.40 -14.10
N LYS A 53 31.55 51.88 -13.66
CA LYS A 53 32.91 51.93 -14.29
C LYS A 53 33.19 50.72 -15.18
N GLU A 54 32.79 49.55 -14.71
CA GLU A 54 32.88 48.28 -15.43
C GLU A 54 31.48 47.66 -15.35
N PRO A 55 30.93 47.16 -16.47
CA PRO A 55 29.65 46.46 -16.41
C PRO A 55 29.81 45.24 -15.51
N ALA A 56 28.88 45.08 -14.58
CA ALA A 56 28.89 43.97 -13.64
C ALA A 56 29.11 42.62 -14.33
N ALA A 57 30.04 41.83 -13.77
CA ALA A 57 30.66 40.71 -14.49
C ALA A 57 29.64 39.72 -15.07
N ALA A 58 29.89 39.30 -16.32
CA ALA A 58 29.09 38.25 -16.96
C ALA A 58 29.11 36.97 -16.09
N PRO A 59 27.97 36.30 -15.90
CA PRO A 59 27.91 35.13 -15.01
C PRO A 59 28.83 34.03 -15.52
N GLN A 60 29.73 33.56 -14.65
CA GLN A 60 30.38 32.26 -14.82
C GLN A 60 29.33 31.15 -14.65
N ASP A 61 29.51 30.03 -15.34
CA ASP A 61 28.54 28.94 -15.40
C ASP A 61 28.12 28.47 -14.00
N MET A 62 26.81 28.53 -13.74
CA MET A 62 26.26 28.20 -12.43
C MET A 62 26.40 26.70 -12.15
N SER A 63 26.86 26.31 -10.95
CA SER A 63 26.57 24.96 -10.47
C SER A 63 25.10 24.87 -10.07
N ALA A 64 24.48 23.70 -10.30
CA ALA A 64 23.08 23.45 -9.93
C ALA A 64 22.83 23.39 -8.40
N GLU A 65 23.89 23.59 -7.60
CA GLU A 65 23.89 23.46 -6.15
C GLU A 65 23.49 24.79 -5.46
N GLU A 66 23.73 25.94 -6.09
CA GLU A 66 23.44 27.25 -5.49
C GLU A 66 21.95 27.63 -5.59
N PHE A 67 21.24 27.17 -6.64
CA PHE A 67 19.81 27.45 -6.85
C PHE A 67 19.03 26.21 -7.33
N PRO A 68 18.06 25.69 -6.55
CA PRO A 68 17.29 24.52 -6.93
C PRO A 68 16.33 24.84 -8.09
N ALA A 69 16.22 23.91 -9.04
CA ALA A 69 15.25 24.02 -10.13
C ALA A 69 13.88 23.45 -9.71
N LYS A 70 12.79 24.06 -10.18
CA LYS A 70 11.42 23.66 -9.85
C LYS A 70 11.01 22.40 -10.63
N ASP A 71 10.51 21.39 -9.94
CA ASP A 71 9.89 20.21 -10.56
C ASP A 71 8.61 20.63 -11.29
N ILE A 72 8.59 20.46 -12.62
CA ILE A 72 7.45 20.79 -13.50
C ILE A 72 6.64 19.56 -13.93
N SER A 73 7.10 18.35 -13.59
CA SER A 73 6.46 17.08 -13.96
C SER A 73 5.04 16.95 -13.40
N PRO A 74 4.12 16.17 -13.99
CA PRO A 74 2.82 15.91 -13.38
C PRO A 74 2.96 15.20 -12.02
N CYS A 75 1.99 15.43 -11.12
CA CYS A 75 1.90 14.69 -9.86
C CYS A 75 1.06 13.43 -10.09
N LYS A 76 1.72 12.31 -10.36
CA LYS A 76 1.12 10.98 -10.55
C LYS A 76 1.50 10.04 -9.40
N PRO A 77 0.80 8.90 -9.22
CA PRO A 77 1.20 7.87 -8.24
C PRO A 77 2.55 7.19 -8.56
N GLU A 78 3.01 7.30 -9.81
CA GLU A 78 4.32 6.84 -10.27
C GLU A 78 5.45 7.65 -9.62
N VAL A 79 6.39 6.97 -8.97
CA VAL A 79 7.60 7.60 -8.41
C VAL A 79 8.56 7.91 -9.54
N LEU A 80 8.73 9.20 -9.87
CA LEU A 80 9.71 9.67 -10.85
C LEU A 80 11.07 9.82 -10.18
N GLU A 81 12.03 8.95 -10.50
CA GLU A 81 13.42 9.05 -9.99
C GLU A 81 14.12 10.34 -10.44
N LYS A 82 13.76 10.86 -11.62
CA LYS A 82 14.29 12.10 -12.20
C LYS A 82 13.14 12.94 -12.75
N PRO A 83 12.56 13.87 -11.96
CA PRO A 83 11.55 14.77 -12.48
C PRO A 83 12.15 15.75 -13.49
N GLU A 84 11.38 16.14 -14.49
CA GLU A 84 11.65 17.31 -15.33
C GLU A 84 11.69 18.57 -14.46
N THR A 85 12.71 19.40 -14.66
CA THR A 85 12.93 20.64 -13.90
C THR A 85 12.98 21.88 -14.79
N SER A 86 12.69 23.05 -14.20
CA SER A 86 12.62 24.31 -14.92
C SER A 86 13.99 24.91 -15.27
N ASN A 87 14.22 25.25 -16.54
CA ASN A 87 15.39 26.01 -17.02
C ASN A 87 15.34 27.52 -16.69
N TYR A 88 14.75 27.91 -15.56
CA TYR A 88 14.56 29.32 -15.18
C TYR A 88 15.90 30.02 -14.92
N TRP A 89 16.74 29.43 -14.07
CA TRP A 89 18.03 30.00 -13.66
C TRP A 89 18.97 30.22 -14.83
N THR A 90 18.97 29.36 -15.85
CA THR A 90 19.81 29.48 -17.05
C THR A 90 19.56 30.78 -17.84
N LYS A 91 18.39 31.41 -17.68
CA LYS A 91 18.03 32.69 -18.32
C LYS A 91 18.26 33.90 -17.42
N TYR A 92 18.60 33.68 -16.14
CA TYR A 92 18.68 34.73 -15.14
C TYR A 92 20.03 35.47 -15.19
N LYS A 93 19.99 36.80 -15.09
CA LYS A 93 21.17 37.67 -15.20
C LYS A 93 21.69 38.07 -13.82
N ARG A 94 22.65 37.32 -13.27
CA ARG A 94 23.23 37.58 -11.92
C ARG A 94 23.86 38.97 -11.75
N HIS A 95 24.37 39.58 -12.82
CA HIS A 95 24.95 40.93 -12.80
C HIS A 95 23.95 42.04 -12.41
N LEU A 96 22.65 41.73 -12.35
CA LEU A 96 21.65 42.66 -11.82
C LEU A 96 21.73 42.81 -10.28
N GLU A 97 22.44 41.93 -9.59
CA GLU A 97 22.50 41.86 -8.10
C GLU A 97 23.82 42.40 -7.51
N THR A 98 24.81 42.73 -8.34
CA THR A 98 26.09 43.26 -7.85
C THR A 98 25.88 44.64 -7.24
N LEU A 99 26.00 44.70 -5.92
CA LEU A 99 26.02 45.94 -5.15
C LEU A 99 27.32 46.72 -5.46
N ASP A 100 27.24 48.04 -5.30
CA ASP A 100 28.40 48.94 -5.23
C ASP A 100 29.38 48.92 -6.42
N VAL A 101 28.85 48.91 -7.64
CA VAL A 101 29.67 49.12 -8.85
C VAL A 101 30.21 50.58 -8.83
N PRO A 102 31.53 50.87 -9.01
CA PRO A 102 32.20 52.20 -8.98
C PRO A 102 31.87 53.07 -10.20
N VAL A 103 31.99 54.42 -10.27
CA VAL A 103 30.79 55.13 -10.83
C VAL A 103 30.87 56.66 -11.35
N LEU A 104 30.68 57.13 -12.63
CA LEU A 104 30.80 58.53 -13.27
C LEU A 104 29.67 59.13 -14.26
N ASP A 105 29.31 60.46 -14.27
CA ASP A 105 28.33 61.17 -15.19
C ASP A 105 28.60 62.71 -15.47
N LEU A 106 27.92 63.38 -16.46
CA LEU A 106 27.28 64.75 -16.42
C LEU A 106 27.07 65.56 -17.76
N GLU A 107 25.86 65.62 -18.37
CA GLU A 107 25.53 66.60 -19.45
C GLU A 107 24.04 67.11 -19.45
N THR A 108 23.74 68.32 -18.92
CA THR A 108 22.40 68.97 -19.10
C THR A 108 22.43 70.51 -18.96
N ASP A 109 21.61 71.23 -19.74
CA ASP A 109 21.78 72.68 -19.98
C ASP A 109 21.25 73.65 -18.88
N GLU A 110 20.23 73.31 -18.10
CA GLU A 110 19.80 74.17 -16.98
C GLU A 110 20.89 74.22 -15.89
N TYR A 111 21.45 73.06 -15.57
CA TYR A 111 22.61 72.95 -14.71
C TYR A 111 23.81 73.66 -15.33
N ARG A 112 24.01 73.61 -16.65
CA ARG A 112 25.08 74.37 -17.36
C ARG A 112 25.02 75.87 -17.09
N LEU A 113 23.84 76.49 -17.01
CA LEU A 113 23.69 77.91 -16.66
C LEU A 113 24.02 78.20 -15.19
N MET A 114 23.59 77.33 -14.27
CA MET A 114 23.92 77.49 -12.84
C MET A 114 25.40 77.18 -12.54
N LEU A 115 26.01 76.24 -13.26
CA LEU A 115 27.45 75.96 -13.30
C LEU A 115 28.27 77.15 -13.83
N MET A 116 27.64 78.14 -14.48
CA MET A 116 28.31 79.38 -14.86
C MET A 116 28.44 80.41 -13.72
N ASN A 117 27.66 80.28 -12.64
CA ASN A 117 27.57 81.27 -11.56
C ASN A 117 28.26 80.79 -10.26
N LEU A 118 29.48 81.26 -10.02
CA LEU A 118 30.27 80.88 -8.83
C LEU A 118 29.71 81.43 -7.49
N TYR A 119 29.12 82.62 -7.55
CA TYR A 119 28.66 83.39 -6.41
C TYR A 119 27.16 83.61 -6.47
N GLN A 120 26.53 83.72 -5.30
CA GLN A 120 25.11 84.05 -5.23
C GLN A 120 24.90 85.50 -5.66
N ARG A 121 23.83 85.75 -6.43
CA ARG A 121 23.47 87.09 -6.93
C ARG A 121 22.12 87.53 -6.38
N ASP A 122 21.91 88.83 -6.27
CA ASP A 122 20.59 89.35 -5.91
C ASP A 122 19.62 89.34 -7.10
N PRO A 123 18.38 88.84 -6.94
CA PRO A 123 17.39 88.77 -8.02
C PRO A 123 17.00 90.12 -8.63
N LEU A 124 17.18 91.21 -7.87
CA LEU A 124 16.74 92.56 -8.25
C LEU A 124 17.82 93.40 -8.96
N ASP A 125 19.10 93.15 -8.68
CA ASP A 125 20.23 94.01 -9.11
C ASP A 125 21.39 93.21 -9.73
N ASN A 126 21.33 91.86 -9.74
CA ASN A 126 22.35 90.98 -10.31
C ASN A 126 23.76 91.16 -9.70
N SER A 127 23.88 91.90 -8.60
CA SER A 127 25.09 92.13 -7.83
C SER A 127 25.41 90.92 -6.93
N ILE A 128 26.70 90.78 -6.57
CA ILE A 128 27.20 89.61 -5.82
C ILE A 128 26.86 89.77 -4.34
N LYS A 129 26.10 88.82 -3.78
CA LYS A 129 25.83 88.75 -2.34
C LYS A 129 27.12 88.50 -1.57
N ARG A 130 27.29 89.24 -0.47
CA ARG A 130 28.40 89.09 0.47
C ARG A 130 27.87 88.74 1.85
N ASP A 131 28.61 87.90 2.55
CA ASP A 131 28.32 87.51 3.92
C ASP A 131 28.40 88.74 4.85
N PRO A 132 27.34 89.07 5.61
CA PRO A 132 27.35 90.19 6.57
C PRO A 132 28.43 90.08 7.65
N ALA A 133 28.86 88.87 8.02
CA ALA A 133 29.82 88.65 9.09
C ALA A 133 31.29 88.74 8.63
N THR A 134 31.59 88.38 7.38
CA THR A 134 32.97 88.27 6.87
C THR A 134 33.27 89.15 5.66
N GLY A 135 32.26 89.74 5.02
CA GLY A 135 32.41 90.60 3.83
C GLY A 135 32.80 89.86 2.54
N PHE A 136 33.04 88.54 2.60
CA PHE A 136 33.38 87.73 1.44
C PHE A 136 32.15 87.37 0.60
N PRO A 137 32.29 87.20 -0.73
CA PRO A 137 31.23 86.71 -1.60
C PRO A 137 30.65 85.36 -1.15
N ILE A 138 29.32 85.25 -1.12
CA ILE A 138 28.63 84.00 -0.75
C ILE A 138 28.79 82.98 -1.90
N MET A 139 29.40 81.83 -1.59
CA MET A 139 29.75 80.78 -2.55
C MET A 139 28.83 79.54 -2.50
N LYS A 140 27.79 79.53 -1.67
CA LYS A 140 26.85 78.40 -1.44
C LYS A 140 25.40 78.90 -1.43
N GLY A 141 24.44 78.00 -1.65
CA GLY A 141 23.01 78.30 -1.66
C GLY A 141 22.43 78.52 -3.07
N GLU A 142 21.11 78.63 -3.13
CA GLU A 142 20.32 78.68 -4.38
C GLU A 142 20.84 79.73 -5.38
N GLY A 143 20.88 79.34 -6.65
CA GLY A 143 21.45 80.15 -7.75
C GLY A 143 22.97 80.08 -7.90
N THR A 144 23.66 79.25 -7.10
CA THR A 144 25.12 79.03 -7.22
C THR A 144 25.48 77.67 -7.79
N MET A 145 26.66 77.61 -8.42
CA MET A 145 27.35 76.39 -8.85
C MET A 145 27.49 75.34 -7.73
N SER A 146 27.70 75.75 -6.47
CA SER A 146 27.79 74.78 -5.36
C SER A 146 26.46 74.10 -5.09
N TYR A 147 25.36 74.85 -5.05
CA TYR A 147 24.04 74.28 -4.77
C TYR A 147 23.62 73.24 -5.82
N VAL A 148 23.91 73.50 -7.10
CA VAL A 148 23.66 72.50 -8.15
C VAL A 148 24.53 71.26 -8.01
N LEU A 149 25.83 71.43 -7.74
CA LEU A 149 26.77 70.31 -7.67
C LEU A 149 26.61 69.49 -6.38
N ASP A 150 26.60 70.17 -5.23
CA ASP A 150 26.60 69.57 -3.90
C ASP A 150 25.18 69.12 -3.50
N ASP A 151 24.20 70.05 -3.52
CA ASP A 151 22.88 69.85 -2.89
C ASP A 151 21.82 69.24 -3.83
N ILE A 152 21.92 69.45 -5.15
CA ILE A 152 21.03 68.81 -6.13
C ILE A 152 21.65 67.54 -6.68
N LEU A 153 22.85 67.64 -7.27
CA LEU A 153 23.38 66.57 -8.10
C LEU A 153 23.97 65.43 -7.26
N ILE A 154 24.97 65.71 -6.42
CA ILE A 154 25.60 64.69 -5.57
C ILE A 154 24.57 64.06 -4.61
N ALA A 155 23.67 64.87 -4.03
CA ALA A 155 22.61 64.36 -3.17
C ALA A 155 21.66 63.40 -3.91
N LYS A 156 21.12 63.78 -5.09
CA LYS A 156 20.21 62.91 -5.84
C LYS A 156 20.90 61.67 -6.43
N ALA A 157 22.13 61.82 -6.92
CA ALA A 157 22.92 60.70 -7.42
C ALA A 157 23.18 59.67 -6.31
N ARG A 158 23.52 60.15 -5.10
CA ARG A 158 23.63 59.31 -3.91
C ARG A 158 22.31 58.63 -3.55
N GLU A 159 21.18 59.35 -3.47
CA GLU A 159 19.90 58.71 -3.17
C GLU A 159 19.47 57.68 -4.23
N GLN A 160 19.78 57.93 -5.52
CA GLN A 160 19.51 56.98 -6.60
C GLN A 160 20.37 55.73 -6.48
N TYR A 161 21.65 55.89 -6.15
CA TYR A 161 22.59 54.81 -5.87
C TYR A 161 22.17 53.99 -4.64
N ASP A 162 21.82 54.66 -3.54
CA ASP A 162 21.34 54.04 -2.30
C ASP A 162 20.05 53.23 -2.57
N ARG A 163 19.06 53.80 -3.29
CA ARG A 163 17.86 53.08 -3.73
C ARG A 163 18.17 51.90 -4.67
N LEU A 164 19.11 52.06 -5.60
CA LEU A 164 19.49 50.98 -6.51
C LEU A 164 20.11 49.81 -5.74
N ASN A 165 21.03 50.09 -4.82
CA ASN A 165 21.61 49.09 -3.92
C ASN A 165 20.55 48.43 -3.01
N GLU A 166 19.59 49.19 -2.49
CA GLU A 166 18.47 48.62 -1.74
C GLU A 166 17.65 47.64 -2.58
N THR A 167 17.27 48.01 -3.82
CA THR A 167 16.53 47.10 -4.72
C THR A 167 17.32 45.87 -5.13
N ARG A 168 18.65 45.99 -5.28
CA ARG A 168 19.57 44.87 -5.54
C ARG A 168 19.63 43.89 -4.35
N LEU A 169 19.65 44.41 -3.13
CA LEU A 169 19.60 43.60 -1.90
C LEU A 169 18.24 42.89 -1.78
N GLN A 170 17.13 43.61 -1.93
CA GLN A 170 15.79 43.03 -1.91
C GLN A 170 15.61 41.94 -2.99
N LEU A 171 16.15 42.14 -4.20
CA LEU A 171 16.10 41.14 -5.27
C LEU A 171 16.88 39.85 -4.91
N LYS A 172 18.04 40.00 -4.25
CA LYS A 172 18.83 38.86 -3.74
C LYS A 172 18.06 38.09 -2.66
N ASP A 173 17.38 38.78 -1.76
CA ASP A 173 16.60 38.18 -0.68
C ASP A 173 15.35 37.46 -1.23
N VAL A 174 14.59 38.10 -2.12
CA VAL A 174 13.46 37.48 -2.86
C VAL A 174 13.91 36.24 -3.63
N ARG A 175 15.12 36.23 -4.20
CA ARG A 175 15.68 35.04 -4.85
C ARG A 175 15.96 33.92 -3.84
N GLY A 176 16.44 34.25 -2.64
CA GLY A 176 16.62 33.30 -1.53
C GLY A 176 15.29 32.67 -1.09
N GLU A 177 14.26 33.49 -0.89
CA GLU A 177 12.90 33.02 -0.57
C GLU A 177 12.31 32.17 -1.70
N LEU A 178 12.52 32.54 -2.96
CA LEU A 178 12.09 31.76 -4.12
C LEU A 178 12.80 30.41 -4.18
N ALA A 179 14.10 30.35 -3.90
CA ALA A 179 14.87 29.12 -3.84
C ALA A 179 14.38 28.19 -2.72
N ALA A 180 14.09 28.73 -1.53
CA ALA A 180 13.47 27.99 -0.43
C ALA A 180 12.08 27.46 -0.83
N THR A 181 11.22 28.33 -1.37
CA THR A 181 9.87 27.99 -1.86
C THR A 181 9.90 26.89 -2.93
N ILE A 182 10.90 26.90 -3.83
CA ILE A 182 11.09 25.84 -4.82
C ILE A 182 11.46 24.51 -4.15
N LYS A 183 12.36 24.52 -3.15
CA LYS A 183 12.73 23.33 -2.38
C LYS A 183 11.53 22.73 -1.65
N ASP A 184 10.76 23.57 -0.97
CA ASP A 184 9.56 23.16 -0.22
C ASP A 184 8.47 22.63 -1.17
N PHE A 185 8.24 23.30 -2.30
CA PHE A 185 7.34 22.82 -3.34
C PHE A 185 7.76 21.46 -3.90
N ASN A 186 9.05 21.26 -4.16
CA ASN A 186 9.57 19.97 -4.63
C ASN A 186 9.37 18.86 -3.57
N SER A 187 9.60 19.15 -2.29
CA SER A 187 9.36 18.21 -1.18
C SER A 187 7.87 17.84 -1.05
N LEU A 188 6.99 18.84 -0.96
CA LEU A 188 5.54 18.65 -0.87
C LEU A 188 4.99 17.83 -2.05
N LYS A 189 5.57 18.02 -3.24
CA LYS A 189 5.21 17.26 -4.44
C LYS A 189 5.65 15.80 -4.37
N GLN A 190 6.82 15.51 -3.79
CA GLN A 190 7.25 14.13 -3.51
C GLN A 190 6.32 13.45 -2.48
N GLU A 191 6.00 14.13 -1.38
CA GLU A 191 5.02 13.64 -0.39
C GLU A 191 3.64 13.38 -1.01
N HIS A 192 3.19 14.24 -1.93
CA HIS A 192 1.92 14.05 -2.61
C HIS A 192 1.94 12.84 -3.55
N ARG A 193 3.07 12.56 -4.24
CA ARG A 193 3.24 11.32 -5.01
C ARG A 193 3.20 10.08 -4.10
N ALA A 194 3.85 10.13 -2.94
CA ALA A 194 3.83 9.05 -1.95
C ALA A 194 2.41 8.78 -1.42
N ARG A 195 1.67 9.82 -1.01
CA ARG A 195 0.26 9.72 -0.58
C ARG A 195 -0.66 9.21 -1.70
N LEU A 196 -0.44 9.60 -2.96
CA LEU A 196 -1.18 9.05 -4.09
C LEU A 196 -0.95 7.55 -4.27
N LYS A 197 0.29 7.08 -4.07
CA LYS A 197 0.62 5.64 -4.11
C LYS A 197 -0.09 4.88 -2.99
N GLU A 198 -0.03 5.38 -1.76
CA GLU A 198 -0.74 4.81 -0.59
C GLU A 198 -2.26 4.72 -0.83
N ILE A 199 -2.88 5.78 -1.38
CA ILE A 199 -4.31 5.77 -1.73
C ILE A 199 -4.65 4.67 -2.78
N VAL A 200 -3.75 4.40 -3.73
CA VAL A 200 -3.95 3.33 -4.72
C VAL A 200 -3.79 1.95 -4.05
N GLU A 201 -2.84 1.79 -3.15
CA GLU A 201 -2.63 0.55 -2.38
C GLU A 201 -3.82 0.24 -1.47
N LEU A 202 -4.30 1.22 -0.70
CA LEU A 202 -5.50 1.11 0.13
C LEU A 202 -6.77 0.80 -0.69
N LYS A 203 -6.94 1.38 -1.88
CA LYS A 203 -8.05 1.03 -2.78
C LYS A 203 -8.00 -0.43 -3.24
N ASN A 204 -6.81 -0.96 -3.53
CA ASN A 204 -6.64 -2.35 -3.92
C ASN A 204 -6.90 -3.30 -2.72
N GLU A 205 -6.54 -2.91 -1.51
CA GLU A 205 -6.86 -3.66 -0.29
C GLU A 205 -8.36 -3.67 0.00
N ILE A 206 -9.05 -2.52 -0.08
CA ILE A 206 -10.50 -2.41 0.04
C ILE A 206 -11.21 -3.29 -0.99
N ALA A 207 -10.72 -3.36 -2.24
CA ALA A 207 -11.29 -4.26 -3.26
C ALA A 207 -11.17 -5.73 -2.84
N ARG A 208 -9.98 -6.17 -2.38
CA ARG A 208 -9.75 -7.55 -1.89
C ARG A 208 -10.63 -7.90 -0.70
N LEU A 209 -10.75 -7.00 0.28
CA LEU A 209 -11.59 -7.20 1.47
C LEU A 209 -13.07 -7.31 1.09
N ASN A 210 -13.56 -6.50 0.15
CA ASN A 210 -14.93 -6.62 -0.36
C ASN A 210 -15.20 -7.96 -1.06
N ASP A 211 -14.24 -8.47 -1.84
CA ASP A 211 -14.37 -9.79 -2.47
C ASP A 211 -14.30 -10.94 -1.44
N GLN A 212 -13.49 -10.81 -0.39
CA GLN A 212 -13.52 -11.75 0.74
C GLN A 212 -14.85 -11.72 1.50
N ILE A 213 -15.43 -10.54 1.75
CA ILE A 213 -16.76 -10.39 2.37
C ILE A 213 -17.83 -11.08 1.50
N ARG A 214 -17.79 -10.91 0.17
CA ARG A 214 -18.70 -11.62 -0.75
C ARG A 214 -18.58 -13.14 -0.63
N GLN A 215 -17.35 -13.67 -0.64
CA GLN A 215 -17.10 -15.12 -0.50
C GLN A 215 -17.55 -15.66 0.87
N LEU A 216 -17.38 -14.89 1.94
CA LEU A 216 -17.85 -15.27 3.28
C LEU A 216 -19.38 -15.25 3.37
N ASN A 217 -20.04 -14.24 2.80
CA ASN A 217 -21.51 -14.18 2.75
C ASN A 217 -22.09 -15.36 1.95
N GLN A 218 -21.51 -15.72 0.80
CA GLN A 218 -21.91 -16.90 0.04
C GLN A 218 -21.81 -18.19 0.88
N LYS A 219 -20.71 -18.37 1.63
CA LYS A 219 -20.56 -19.53 2.54
C LYS A 219 -21.57 -19.51 3.69
N ILE A 220 -21.94 -18.34 4.20
CA ILE A 220 -22.99 -18.21 5.21
C ILE A 220 -24.34 -18.63 4.63
N GLU A 221 -24.71 -18.16 3.44
CA GLU A 221 -25.93 -18.57 2.73
C GLU A 221 -25.96 -20.08 2.45
N GLU A 222 -24.84 -20.69 2.04
CA GLU A 222 -24.69 -22.13 1.85
C GLU A 222 -24.93 -22.91 3.16
N ILE A 223 -24.29 -22.49 4.26
CA ILE A 223 -24.41 -23.14 5.58
C ILE A 223 -25.82 -22.94 6.17
N GLU A 224 -26.46 -21.79 5.97
CA GLU A 224 -27.84 -21.55 6.40
C GLU A 224 -28.83 -22.43 5.62
N ALA A 225 -28.64 -22.60 4.31
CA ALA A 225 -29.42 -23.51 3.49
C ALA A 225 -29.23 -24.98 3.88
N GLU A 226 -27.99 -25.42 4.19
CA GLU A 226 -27.70 -26.77 4.69
C GLU A 226 -28.35 -27.00 6.07
N LYS A 227 -28.21 -26.05 6.99
CA LYS A 227 -28.85 -26.09 8.31
C LYS A 227 -30.38 -26.23 8.19
N GLN A 228 -31.01 -25.49 7.29
CA GLN A 228 -32.45 -25.59 7.06
C GLN A 228 -32.85 -26.98 6.56
N ARG A 229 -32.12 -27.55 5.58
CA ARG A 229 -32.35 -28.93 5.10
C ARG A 229 -32.21 -29.97 6.20
N LEU A 230 -31.14 -29.90 6.99
CA LEU A 230 -30.91 -30.82 8.11
C LEU A 230 -32.00 -30.68 9.19
N GLN A 231 -32.53 -29.48 9.41
CA GLN A 231 -33.64 -29.24 10.33
C GLN A 231 -34.95 -29.84 9.80
N ASP A 232 -35.23 -29.72 8.50
CA ASP A 232 -36.40 -30.32 7.85
C ASP A 232 -36.32 -31.87 7.82
N GLU A 233 -35.14 -32.44 7.54
CA GLU A 233 -34.88 -33.88 7.65
C GLU A 233 -35.08 -34.39 9.09
N ASN A 234 -34.61 -33.66 10.10
CA ASN A 234 -34.78 -34.02 11.50
C ASN A 234 -36.27 -33.98 11.93
N ASN A 235 -37.04 -33.02 11.40
CA ASN A 235 -38.49 -32.96 11.61
C ASN A 235 -39.20 -34.15 10.94
N GLN A 236 -38.80 -34.53 9.72
CA GLN A 236 -39.33 -35.69 9.01
C GLN A 236 -39.05 -36.99 9.77
N ILE A 237 -37.81 -37.21 10.21
CA ILE A 237 -37.41 -38.38 11.01
C ILE A 237 -38.23 -38.48 12.31
N LYS A 238 -38.48 -37.35 13.00
CA LYS A 238 -39.35 -37.33 14.18
C LYS A 238 -40.80 -37.72 13.86
N ALA A 239 -41.34 -37.25 12.75
CA ALA A 239 -42.69 -37.61 12.31
C ALA A 239 -42.80 -39.10 11.96
N ASP A 240 -41.78 -39.67 11.32
CA ASP A 240 -41.76 -41.10 10.98
C ASP A 240 -41.49 -41.99 12.21
N MET A 241 -40.68 -41.53 13.17
CA MET A 241 -40.57 -42.16 14.50
C MET A 241 -41.91 -42.22 15.22
N ALA A 242 -42.70 -41.15 15.20
CA ALA A 242 -44.02 -41.12 15.84
C ALA A 242 -44.99 -42.14 15.21
N LYS A 243 -45.04 -42.23 13.87
CA LYS A 243 -45.83 -43.26 13.16
C LYS A 243 -45.36 -44.68 13.47
N LEU A 244 -44.05 -44.89 13.59
CA LEU A 244 -43.49 -46.18 13.96
C LEU A 244 -43.86 -46.57 15.40
N GLN A 245 -43.87 -45.61 16.34
CA GLN A 245 -44.36 -45.85 17.71
C GLN A 245 -45.85 -46.20 17.72
N GLU A 246 -46.70 -45.44 17.01
CA GLU A 246 -48.13 -45.75 16.83
C GLU A 246 -48.33 -47.17 16.25
N THR A 247 -47.57 -47.52 15.23
CA THR A 247 -47.60 -48.88 14.62
C THR A 247 -47.17 -49.96 15.61
N VAL A 248 -46.18 -49.70 16.48
CA VAL A 248 -45.75 -50.65 17.52
C VAL A 248 -46.83 -50.79 18.58
N GLU A 249 -47.46 -49.71 19.03
CA GLU A 249 -48.57 -49.74 19.98
C GLU A 249 -49.77 -50.52 19.40
N GLU A 250 -50.16 -50.29 18.15
CA GLU A 250 -51.16 -51.10 17.45
C GLU A 250 -50.82 -52.60 17.48
N ARG A 251 -49.61 -52.97 17.04
CA ARG A 251 -49.16 -54.38 17.01
C ARG A 251 -49.11 -54.98 18.41
N ASP A 252 -48.73 -54.23 19.44
CA ASP A 252 -48.77 -54.69 20.83
C ASP A 252 -50.20 -54.94 21.33
N THR A 253 -51.18 -54.10 20.94
CA THR A 253 -52.60 -54.39 21.23
C THR A 253 -53.11 -55.62 20.48
N GLU A 254 -52.71 -55.82 19.21
CA GLU A 254 -53.02 -57.03 18.45
C GLU A 254 -52.42 -58.28 19.11
N ILE A 255 -51.15 -58.22 19.51
CA ILE A 255 -50.46 -59.30 20.24
C ILE A 255 -51.17 -59.59 21.56
N ALA A 256 -51.62 -58.57 22.31
CA ALA A 256 -52.38 -58.75 23.53
C ALA A 256 -53.76 -59.40 23.29
N GLN A 257 -54.45 -59.04 22.20
CA GLN A 257 -55.70 -59.69 21.78
C GLN A 257 -55.48 -61.14 21.34
N LEU A 258 -54.43 -61.39 20.55
CA LEU A 258 -54.05 -62.74 20.10
C LEU A 258 -53.64 -63.62 21.28
N LYS A 259 -52.89 -63.11 22.26
CA LYS A 259 -52.58 -63.82 23.52
C LYS A 259 -53.85 -64.18 24.31
N LYS A 260 -54.85 -63.29 24.38
CA LYS A 260 -56.15 -63.61 25.00
C LYS A 260 -56.89 -64.72 24.23
N LYS A 261 -56.93 -64.65 22.91
CA LYS A 261 -57.51 -65.71 22.05
C LYS A 261 -56.77 -67.04 22.20
N ILE A 262 -55.43 -67.01 22.29
CA ILE A 262 -54.62 -68.20 22.56
C ILE A 262 -54.97 -68.77 23.93
N GLN A 263 -55.04 -67.97 25.01
CA GLN A 263 -55.46 -68.46 26.33
C GLN A 263 -56.90 -69.01 26.35
N GLU A 264 -57.80 -68.47 25.53
CA GLU A 264 -59.16 -68.99 25.37
C GLU A 264 -59.16 -70.33 24.61
N MET A 265 -58.40 -70.41 23.51
CA MET A 265 -58.17 -71.66 22.77
C MET A 265 -57.46 -72.72 23.63
N GLU A 266 -56.47 -72.34 24.44
CA GLU A 266 -55.78 -73.22 25.40
C GLU A 266 -56.73 -73.71 26.50
N ARG A 267 -57.71 -72.91 26.92
CA ARG A 267 -58.78 -73.37 27.83
C ARG A 267 -59.77 -74.31 27.15
N LEU A 268 -59.95 -74.19 25.84
CA LEU A 268 -60.77 -75.09 25.03
C LEU A 268 -60.03 -76.40 24.70
N THR A 269 -58.72 -76.35 24.41
CA THR A 269 -57.89 -77.55 24.19
C THR A 269 -57.51 -78.24 25.49
N ALA A 270 -57.31 -77.53 26.61
CA ALA A 270 -57.24 -78.15 27.93
C ALA A 270 -58.56 -78.81 28.38
N ARG A 271 -59.67 -78.56 27.67
CA ARG A 271 -60.93 -79.32 27.78
C ARG A 271 -61.07 -80.44 26.76
N SER A 272 -60.14 -80.58 25.80
CA SER A 272 -60.20 -81.56 24.70
C SER A 272 -58.92 -82.37 24.43
N ASP A 273 -57.84 -82.21 25.22
CA ASP A 273 -56.59 -82.97 25.08
C ASP A 273 -56.37 -83.96 26.24
N ASP A 274 -57.08 -85.09 26.17
CA ASP A 274 -56.35 -86.37 26.24
C ASP A 274 -56.01 -86.75 24.80
N ARG A 275 -54.71 -86.94 24.50
CA ARG A 275 -54.09 -87.21 23.18
C ARG A 275 -54.03 -85.98 22.23
N SER A 276 -52.89 -85.28 22.14
CA SER A 276 -51.72 -85.85 21.44
C SER A 276 -50.42 -85.07 21.68
N ARG A 277 -49.33 -85.76 22.01
CA ARG A 277 -47.98 -85.18 22.04
C ARG A 277 -47.36 -85.26 20.64
N MET A 278 -47.16 -84.14 19.97
CA MET A 278 -46.30 -84.09 18.77
C MET A 278 -44.82 -84.21 19.15
N GLU A 279 -44.05 -84.79 18.23
CA GLU A 279 -42.68 -85.23 18.43
C GLU A 279 -41.67 -84.06 18.46
N GLY A 280 -40.76 -84.10 19.42
CA GLY A 280 -39.64 -83.17 19.53
C GLY A 280 -38.37 -83.72 18.87
N LEU A 281 -37.64 -82.83 18.18
CA LEU A 281 -36.39 -83.10 17.47
C LEU A 281 -35.36 -83.89 18.30
N TRP A 282 -34.86 -85.03 17.79
CA TRP A 282 -33.84 -85.83 18.49
C TRP A 282 -32.43 -85.26 18.31
N ILE A 283 -31.73 -85.07 19.43
CA ILE A 283 -30.38 -84.48 19.51
C ILE A 283 -29.42 -85.59 19.96
N PRO A 284 -28.60 -86.20 19.06
CA PRO A 284 -27.63 -87.22 19.47
C PRO A 284 -26.57 -86.70 20.47
N PRO A 285 -26.03 -87.58 21.32
CA PRO A 285 -25.02 -87.24 22.33
C PRO A 285 -23.64 -86.93 21.71
N PRO A 286 -22.81 -86.12 22.38
CA PRO A 286 -21.52 -85.66 21.85
C PRO A 286 -20.47 -86.77 21.77
N GLY A 287 -19.52 -86.65 20.84
CA GLY A 287 -18.43 -87.59 20.64
C GLY A 287 -17.98 -87.74 19.18
N VAL A 288 -16.92 -88.53 18.94
CA VAL A 288 -16.42 -88.85 17.60
C VAL A 288 -17.23 -90.01 17.02
N LYS A 289 -17.89 -89.81 15.88
CA LYS A 289 -18.90 -90.75 15.34
C LYS A 289 -18.54 -91.35 13.96
N GLY A 290 -17.40 -90.99 13.37
CA GLY A 290 -16.98 -91.54 12.07
C GLY A 290 -15.85 -90.79 11.37
N LYS A 291 -15.57 -91.17 10.12
CA LYS A 291 -14.55 -90.57 9.24
C LYS A 291 -15.09 -90.43 7.81
N VAL A 292 -14.73 -89.34 7.13
CA VAL A 292 -15.06 -89.12 5.71
C VAL A 292 -14.19 -90.03 4.83
N ILE A 293 -14.79 -90.83 3.95
CA ILE A 293 -14.06 -91.64 2.97
C ILE A 293 -13.93 -90.91 1.64
N LEU A 294 -15.03 -90.38 1.09
CA LEU A 294 -15.09 -89.83 -0.27
C LEU A 294 -15.98 -88.59 -0.31
N VAL A 295 -15.55 -87.58 -1.07
CA VAL A 295 -16.24 -86.28 -1.22
C VAL A 295 -16.45 -86.00 -2.70
N ASP A 296 -17.71 -85.83 -3.14
CA ASP A 296 -18.00 -85.30 -4.48
C ASP A 296 -18.39 -83.82 -4.39
N THR A 297 -17.49 -82.95 -4.84
CA THR A 297 -17.67 -81.49 -4.82
C THR A 297 -18.54 -80.94 -5.96
N ARG A 298 -18.95 -81.77 -6.92
CA ARG A 298 -19.87 -81.39 -8.01
C ARG A 298 -21.33 -81.61 -7.61
N TRP A 299 -21.58 -82.65 -6.82
CA TRP A 299 -22.92 -83.03 -6.34
C TRP A 299 -23.17 -82.73 -4.86
N ASN A 300 -22.16 -82.23 -4.12
CA ASN A 300 -22.22 -81.84 -2.70
C ASN A 300 -22.62 -82.96 -1.72
N PHE A 301 -22.42 -84.23 -2.10
CA PHE A 301 -22.59 -85.36 -1.19
C PHE A 301 -21.24 -85.90 -0.70
N VAL A 302 -21.29 -86.56 0.45
CA VAL A 302 -20.15 -87.12 1.17
C VAL A 302 -20.48 -88.56 1.57
N ILE A 303 -19.56 -89.48 1.33
CA ILE A 303 -19.64 -90.85 1.84
C ILE A 303 -18.79 -90.93 3.10
N VAL A 304 -19.42 -91.37 4.19
CA VAL A 304 -18.81 -91.44 5.52
C VAL A 304 -18.86 -92.85 6.08
N GLU A 305 -17.77 -93.25 6.74
CA GLU A 305 -17.73 -94.45 7.58
C GLU A 305 -18.15 -94.08 9.00
N LEU A 306 -19.17 -94.74 9.53
CA LEU A 306 -19.61 -94.56 10.91
C LEU A 306 -18.92 -95.55 11.84
N SER A 307 -18.61 -95.13 13.07
CA SER A 307 -17.99 -96.03 14.06
C SER A 307 -18.99 -97.08 14.54
N ASP A 308 -18.51 -98.30 14.85
CA ASP A 308 -19.35 -99.40 15.34
C ASP A 308 -20.11 -99.02 16.62
N GLU A 309 -19.47 -98.24 17.49
CA GLU A 309 -20.07 -97.68 18.71
C GLU A 309 -21.29 -96.80 18.39
N PHE A 310 -21.20 -95.90 17.41
CA PHE A 310 -22.32 -95.02 17.02
C PHE A 310 -23.48 -95.78 16.39
N VAL A 311 -23.18 -96.78 15.56
CA VAL A 311 -24.19 -97.63 14.94
C VAL A 311 -24.92 -98.46 15.99
N GLN A 312 -24.21 -99.03 16.98
CA GLN A 312 -24.83 -99.77 18.08
C GLN A 312 -25.63 -98.87 19.03
N GLU A 313 -25.11 -97.71 19.45
CA GLU A 313 -25.84 -96.75 20.29
C GLU A 313 -27.19 -96.34 19.67
N THR A 314 -27.20 -96.10 18.36
CA THR A 314 -28.40 -95.57 17.69
C THR A 314 -29.43 -96.67 17.36
N LEU A 315 -28.98 -97.89 17.04
CA LEU A 315 -29.87 -99.05 16.91
C LEU A 315 -30.46 -99.48 18.26
N ALA A 316 -29.67 -99.43 19.35
CA ALA A 316 -30.15 -99.68 20.71
C ALA A 316 -31.17 -98.63 21.19
N SER A 317 -31.16 -97.43 20.60
CA SER A 317 -32.15 -96.37 20.82
C SER A 317 -33.51 -96.63 20.11
N GLY A 318 -33.70 -97.80 19.49
CA GLY A 318 -34.98 -98.23 18.92
C GLY A 318 -35.32 -97.63 17.54
N ARG A 319 -34.35 -96.98 16.88
CA ARG A 319 -34.54 -96.35 15.56
C ARG A 319 -34.00 -97.27 14.47
N GLN A 320 -34.81 -97.55 13.44
CA GLN A 320 -34.37 -98.36 12.29
C GLN A 320 -33.42 -97.61 11.34
N ASP A 321 -33.56 -96.27 11.24
CA ASP A 321 -32.82 -95.45 10.28
C ASP A 321 -32.11 -94.24 10.92
N LEU A 322 -30.92 -93.92 10.40
CA LEU A 322 -30.08 -92.78 10.79
C LEU A 322 -30.39 -91.48 10.02
N VAL A 323 -31.42 -91.48 9.17
CA VAL A 323 -31.75 -90.37 8.27
C VAL A 323 -32.21 -89.13 9.05
N GLY A 324 -31.71 -87.96 8.61
CA GLY A 324 -31.97 -86.66 9.23
C GLY A 324 -31.06 -86.33 10.42
N ALA A 325 -30.10 -87.20 10.78
CA ALA A 325 -29.14 -86.89 11.83
C ALA A 325 -28.10 -85.85 11.34
N GLU A 326 -27.94 -84.78 12.12
CA GLU A 326 -26.95 -83.74 11.86
C GLU A 326 -25.62 -84.05 12.56
N LEU A 327 -24.51 -84.01 11.83
CA LEU A 327 -23.15 -84.22 12.34
C LEU A 327 -22.23 -83.06 11.92
N LEU A 328 -21.18 -82.83 12.71
CA LEU A 328 -20.17 -81.80 12.47
C LEU A 328 -18.89 -82.46 11.92
N VAL A 329 -18.18 -81.77 11.03
CA VAL A 329 -16.94 -82.26 10.40
C VAL A 329 -15.74 -81.45 10.91
N ARG A 330 -14.68 -82.13 11.33
CA ARG A 330 -13.45 -81.54 11.88
C ARG A 330 -12.21 -82.06 11.17
N ARG A 331 -11.24 -81.20 10.91
CA ARG A 331 -9.94 -81.64 10.38
C ARG A 331 -9.09 -82.34 11.44
N ALA A 332 -8.39 -83.41 11.05
CA ALA A 332 -7.42 -84.09 11.91
C ALA A 332 -6.17 -83.21 12.11
N GLY A 333 -6.00 -82.68 13.32
CA GLY A 333 -4.88 -81.82 13.73
C GLY A 333 -5.04 -81.38 15.19
N GLU A 334 -3.96 -80.94 15.84
CA GLU A 334 -3.92 -80.64 17.28
C GLU A 334 -4.94 -79.58 17.72
N HIS A 335 -5.25 -78.60 16.85
CA HIS A 335 -6.28 -77.58 17.07
C HIS A 335 -7.52 -77.71 16.18
N GLY A 336 -7.82 -78.92 15.71
CA GLY A 336 -9.21 -79.37 15.53
C GLY A 336 -10.22 -78.43 14.88
N GLU A 337 -9.86 -77.83 13.75
CA GLU A 337 -10.68 -76.82 13.09
C GLU A 337 -11.99 -77.41 12.54
N PHE A 338 -13.10 -76.71 12.76
CA PHE A 338 -14.41 -77.04 12.20
C PHE A 338 -14.43 -76.75 10.68
N VAL A 339 -14.97 -77.69 9.90
CA VAL A 339 -14.98 -77.63 8.44
C VAL A 339 -16.36 -77.27 7.91
N THR A 340 -17.38 -78.04 8.29
CA THR A 340 -18.78 -77.89 7.86
C THR A 340 -19.72 -78.77 8.69
N LYS A 341 -21.03 -78.60 8.47
CA LYS A 341 -22.10 -79.44 8.99
C LYS A 341 -22.61 -80.37 7.88
N ILE A 342 -22.88 -81.62 8.19
CA ILE A 342 -23.47 -82.60 7.27
C ILE A 342 -24.78 -83.16 7.83
N MET A 343 -25.68 -83.58 6.93
CA MET A 343 -26.92 -84.26 7.29
C MET A 343 -26.95 -85.64 6.66
N LEU A 344 -27.15 -86.69 7.46
CA LEU A 344 -27.26 -88.06 6.94
C LEU A 344 -28.57 -88.22 6.14
N VAL A 345 -28.45 -88.56 4.85
CA VAL A 345 -29.59 -88.74 3.93
C VAL A 345 -29.94 -90.21 3.76
N SER A 346 -28.94 -91.09 3.79
CA SER A 346 -29.13 -92.53 3.68
C SER A 346 -28.05 -93.28 4.46
N PHE A 347 -28.42 -94.42 5.04
CA PHE A 347 -27.51 -95.35 5.71
C PHE A 347 -27.76 -96.74 5.14
N GLN A 348 -26.71 -97.48 4.83
CA GLN A 348 -26.84 -98.86 4.35
C GLN A 348 -26.56 -99.84 5.49
N PRO A 349 -27.58 -100.58 5.99
CA PRO A 349 -27.37 -101.55 7.05
C PRO A 349 -26.38 -102.63 6.63
N GLY A 350 -25.34 -102.84 7.44
CA GLY A 350 -24.33 -103.89 7.26
C GLY A 350 -23.01 -103.46 6.61
N THR A 351 -22.91 -102.29 5.99
CA THR A 351 -21.65 -101.83 5.35
C THR A 351 -20.93 -100.70 6.09
N LYS A 352 -21.49 -100.17 7.19
CA LYS A 352 -21.01 -98.99 7.97
C LYS A 352 -20.95 -97.67 7.19
N LEU A 353 -21.36 -97.67 5.92
CA LEU A 353 -21.33 -96.52 5.04
C LEU A 353 -22.66 -95.76 5.12
N ALA A 354 -22.58 -94.44 5.23
CA ALA A 354 -23.70 -93.52 5.07
C ALA A 354 -23.41 -92.49 3.97
N ALA A 355 -24.46 -92.09 3.27
CA ALA A 355 -24.45 -90.94 2.37
C ALA A 355 -25.01 -89.73 3.11
N ALA A 356 -24.26 -88.62 3.06
CA ALA A 356 -24.59 -87.38 3.74
C ALA A 356 -24.52 -86.19 2.77
N ASP A 357 -25.47 -85.27 2.89
CA ASP A 357 -25.42 -84.00 2.15
C ASP A 357 -24.57 -83.00 2.94
N ASN A 358 -23.69 -82.29 2.22
CA ASN A 358 -22.91 -81.17 2.76
C ASN A 358 -23.78 -79.91 2.81
N LEU A 359 -23.98 -79.36 4.01
CA LEU A 359 -24.69 -78.10 4.19
C LEU A 359 -23.75 -76.93 3.85
N VAL A 360 -23.70 -76.59 2.55
CA VAL A 360 -22.84 -75.53 1.99
C VAL A 360 -22.99 -74.19 2.73
N SER A 361 -24.15 -73.89 3.30
CA SER A 361 -24.41 -72.69 4.12
C SER A 361 -23.65 -72.64 5.46
N TRP A 362 -23.10 -73.77 5.92
CA TRP A 362 -22.29 -73.91 7.14
C TRP A 362 -20.82 -74.25 6.83
N GLN A 363 -20.44 -74.26 5.55
CA GLN A 363 -19.12 -74.69 5.10
C GLN A 363 -18.08 -73.57 5.22
N GLN A 364 -17.14 -73.72 6.16
CA GLN A 364 -16.02 -72.79 6.34
C GLN A 364 -14.82 -73.14 5.47
N ARG A 365 -14.62 -74.43 5.16
CA ARG A 365 -13.57 -74.94 4.26
C ARG A 365 -14.07 -76.16 3.47
N PRO A 366 -13.45 -76.52 2.32
CA PRO A 366 -13.76 -77.76 1.63
C PRO A 366 -13.41 -78.98 2.49
N ILE A 367 -14.36 -79.94 2.54
CA ILE A 367 -14.18 -81.27 3.13
C ILE A 367 -13.09 -82.01 2.34
N GLN A 368 -12.24 -82.74 3.06
CA GLN A 368 -11.23 -83.62 2.49
C GLN A 368 -11.43 -85.06 2.93
N GLU A 369 -10.92 -85.99 2.13
CA GLU A 369 -10.90 -87.41 2.48
C GLU A 369 -10.12 -87.60 3.79
N GLY A 370 -10.78 -88.19 4.78
CA GLY A 370 -10.24 -88.44 6.11
C GLY A 370 -10.48 -87.37 7.18
N ASP A 371 -11.26 -86.32 6.91
CA ASP A 371 -11.81 -85.47 7.97
C ASP A 371 -12.71 -86.31 8.93
N ILE A 372 -12.79 -85.90 10.21
CA ILE A 372 -13.41 -86.66 11.30
C ILE A 372 -14.83 -86.15 11.57
N LEU A 373 -15.79 -87.05 11.78
CA LEU A 373 -17.15 -86.70 12.22
C LEU A 373 -17.24 -86.62 13.73
N PHE A 374 -17.85 -85.55 14.23
CA PHE A 374 -18.11 -85.33 15.65
C PHE A 374 -19.49 -84.69 15.88
N ARG A 375 -19.88 -84.63 17.15
CA ARG A 375 -20.99 -83.82 17.65
C ARG A 375 -20.65 -83.30 19.04
#